data_AF-A0A239HLP6-F1
#
_entry.id   AF-A0A239HLP6-F1
#
_cell.length_a   1.000
_cell.length_b   1.000
_cell.length_c   1.000
_cell.angle_alpha   90.00
_cell.angle_beta   90.00
_cell.angle_gamma   90.00
#
_symmetry.space_group_name_H-M   'P 1'
#
loop_
_entity.id
_entity.type
_entity.pdbx_description
1 polymer ?
#
loop_
_entity_poly.entity_id
_entity_poly.type
_entity_poly.pdbx_seq_one_letter_code
_entity_poly.pdbx_strand_id
1 'polypeptide(L)'
;MPQFQLTNEIINRSAAKTWDEAKLEWSLLEVYEAEVPETCLCGHFPIIELCVLVNRRNREQTTVGNCCVKKFIGLPSDKIFQAVKRIRKDQSKSLNAEAIEHAFDRCWISEWEKKFYFDIMRKQKLSPKQAAKKNEINLLVLARMRR
;
A
#
# COMPACT_ATOMS: atom_id res chain seq x y z
N MET A 1 8.80 -10.62 22.94
CA MET A 1 9.13 -9.40 22.16
C MET A 1 8.26 -9.34 20.90
N PRO A 2 7.86 -8.16 20.42
CA PRO A 2 6.92 -8.00 19.29
C PRO A 2 7.34 -8.69 17.98
N GLN A 3 8.65 -8.83 17.76
CA GLN A 3 9.23 -9.50 16.59
C GLN A 3 8.93 -11.01 16.53
N PHE A 4 8.96 -11.70 17.67
CA PHE A 4 8.61 -13.12 17.73
C PHE A 4 7.12 -13.35 17.50
N GLN A 5 6.29 -12.43 17.99
CA GLN A 5 4.83 -12.54 17.84
C GLN A 5 4.41 -12.48 16.39
N LEU A 6 4.89 -11.49 15.61
CA LEU A 6 4.53 -11.41 14.19
C LEU A 6 5.01 -12.63 13.40
N THR A 7 6.25 -13.06 13.65
CA THR A 7 6.86 -14.22 12.98
C THR A 7 6.00 -15.47 13.20
N ASN A 8 5.61 -15.74 14.45
CA ASN A 8 4.78 -16.88 14.81
C ASN A 8 3.40 -16.80 14.17
N GLU A 9 2.74 -15.64 14.24
CA GLU A 9 1.42 -15.44 13.64
C GLU A 9 1.43 -15.66 12.12
N ILE A 10 2.47 -15.18 11.44
CA ILE A 10 2.64 -15.39 10.00
C ILE A 10 2.90 -16.86 9.67
N ILE A 11 3.80 -17.54 10.40
CA ILE A 11 4.07 -18.97 10.19
C ILE A 11 2.82 -19.81 10.42
N ASN A 12 2.04 -19.52 11.48
CA ASN A 12 0.81 -20.23 11.79
C ASN A 12 -0.24 -20.13 10.66
N ARG A 13 -0.26 -19.00 9.94
CA ARG A 13 -1.14 -18.75 8.79
C ARG A 13 -0.53 -19.15 7.45
N SER A 14 0.71 -19.68 7.44
CA SER A 14 1.43 -20.07 6.23
C SER A 14 1.35 -21.57 5.96
N ALA A 15 1.58 -21.96 4.71
CA ALA A 15 1.76 -23.37 4.37
C ALA A 15 3.12 -23.87 4.90
N ALA A 16 4.18 -23.08 4.72
CA ALA A 16 5.49 -23.34 5.29
C ALA A 16 5.52 -23.26 6.82
N LYS A 17 6.44 -24.01 7.43
CA LYS A 17 6.66 -24.05 8.89
C LYS A 17 7.93 -23.36 9.36
N THR A 18 8.72 -22.84 8.43
CA THR A 18 9.92 -22.05 8.70
C THR A 18 9.69 -20.59 8.27
N TRP A 19 10.34 -19.66 8.95
CA TRP A 19 10.17 -18.23 8.65
C TRP A 19 10.64 -17.85 7.25
N ASP A 20 11.80 -18.38 6.82
CA ASP A 20 12.42 -18.01 5.55
C ASP A 20 11.59 -18.41 4.34
N GLU A 21 10.87 -19.52 4.43
CA GLU A 21 9.92 -19.95 3.41
C GLU A 21 8.58 -19.23 3.56
N ALA A 22 8.05 -19.14 4.79
CA ALA A 22 6.75 -18.53 5.06
C ALA A 22 6.69 -17.10 4.52
N LYS A 23 7.71 -16.27 4.77
CA LYS A 23 7.73 -14.86 4.34
C LYS A 23 7.62 -14.68 2.82
N LEU A 24 8.06 -15.66 2.02
CA LEU A 24 8.01 -15.62 0.56
C LEU A 24 6.62 -15.96 0.01
N GLU A 25 5.75 -16.56 0.84
CA GLU A 25 4.37 -16.88 0.45
C GLU A 25 3.47 -15.63 0.46
N TRP A 26 3.84 -14.58 1.20
CA TRP A 26 3.00 -13.40 1.41
C TRP A 26 3.30 -12.29 0.40
N SER A 27 2.25 -11.60 -0.01
CA SER A 27 2.35 -10.40 -0.83
C SER A 27 1.39 -9.31 -0.37
N LEU A 28 1.72 -8.06 -0.69
CA LEU A 28 0.88 -6.92 -0.39
C LEU A 28 -0.36 -6.96 -1.29
N LEU A 29 -1.53 -7.12 -0.68
CA LEU A 29 -2.82 -7.09 -1.37
C LEU A 29 -3.39 -5.67 -1.40
N GLU A 30 -3.41 -5.02 -0.24
CA GLU A 30 -4.05 -3.72 -0.07
C GLU A 30 -3.27 -2.85 0.92
N VAL A 31 -3.31 -1.53 0.75
CA VAL A 31 -2.97 -0.57 1.80
C VAL A 31 -4.12 0.40 2.03
N TYR A 32 -4.32 0.79 3.28
CA TYR A 32 -5.29 1.81 3.65
C TYR A 32 -4.86 2.52 4.94
N GLU A 33 -5.48 3.67 5.19
CA GLU A 33 -5.39 4.40 6.45
C GLU A 33 -6.71 4.25 7.22
N ALA A 34 -6.64 3.77 8.46
CA ALA A 34 -7.83 3.65 9.30
C ALA A 34 -8.27 5.02 9.84
N GLU A 35 -9.58 5.24 9.92
CA GLU A 35 -10.17 6.42 10.57
C GLU A 35 -9.93 6.43 12.10
N VAL A 36 -9.92 5.24 12.70
CA VAL A 36 -9.67 5.04 14.14
C VAL A 36 -8.41 4.18 14.29
N PRO A 37 -7.51 4.49 15.26
CA PRO A 37 -6.34 3.64 15.49
C PRO A 37 -6.68 2.17 15.71
N GLU A 38 -5.99 1.31 14.97
CA GLU A 38 -6.09 -0.14 15.07
C GLU A 38 -4.87 -0.73 15.80
N THR A 39 -4.92 -2.03 16.12
CA THR A 39 -3.81 -2.80 16.69
C THR A 39 -3.23 -3.75 15.64
N CYS A 40 -1.92 -3.72 15.45
CA CYS A 40 -1.22 -4.64 14.57
C CYS A 40 -1.25 -6.08 15.10
N LEU A 41 -1.14 -7.07 14.22
CA LEU A 41 -0.97 -8.49 14.58
C LEU A 41 0.19 -8.76 15.55
N CYS A 42 1.23 -7.91 15.55
CA CYS A 42 2.35 -8.00 16.49
C CYS A 42 2.06 -7.40 17.88
N GLY A 43 0.85 -6.92 18.12
CA GLY A 43 0.42 -6.23 19.35
C GLY A 43 0.73 -4.73 19.38
N HIS A 44 1.32 -4.15 18.34
CA HIS A 44 1.62 -2.72 18.31
C HIS A 44 0.36 -1.87 18.11
N PHE A 45 0.14 -0.93 19.03
CA PHE A 45 -0.92 0.06 19.01
C PHE A 45 -0.34 1.41 19.46
N PRO A 46 -0.79 2.55 18.92
CA PRO A 46 -1.77 2.72 17.83
C PRO A 46 -1.14 2.59 16.42
N ILE A 47 -1.88 2.03 15.46
CA ILE A 47 -1.54 2.11 14.02
C ILE A 47 -2.67 2.71 13.20
N ILE A 48 -2.32 3.57 12.25
CA ILE A 48 -3.24 4.15 11.26
C ILE A 48 -2.95 3.60 9.86
N GLU A 49 -1.69 3.33 9.53
CA GLU A 49 -1.31 2.79 8.21
C GLU A 49 -1.33 1.27 8.23
N LEU A 50 -2.32 0.69 7.57
CA LEU A 50 -2.54 -0.75 7.53
C LEU A 50 -2.24 -1.32 6.15
N CYS A 51 -1.70 -2.53 6.17
CA CYS A 51 -1.36 -3.32 5.00
C CYS A 51 -2.07 -4.66 5.13
N VAL A 52 -2.90 -4.98 4.13
CA VAL A 52 -3.48 -6.30 3.98
C VAL A 52 -2.50 -7.14 3.19
N LEU A 53 -2.11 -8.27 3.78
CA LEU A 53 -1.26 -9.26 3.18
C LEU A 53 -2.10 -10.46 2.76
N VAL A 54 -1.74 -11.06 1.63
CA VAL A 54 -2.34 -12.30 1.14
C VAL A 54 -1.25 -13.34 0.94
N ASN A 55 -1.49 -14.54 1.44
CA ASN A 55 -0.66 -15.69 1.17
C ASN A 55 -1.07 -16.30 -0.19
N ARG A 56 -0.10 -16.38 -1.11
CA ARG A 56 -0.32 -16.84 -2.48
C ARG A 56 -0.56 -18.35 -2.60
N ARG A 57 -0.19 -19.13 -1.59
CA ARG A 57 -0.33 -20.60 -1.57
C ARG A 57 -1.68 -21.06 -1.02
N ASN A 58 -2.15 -20.46 0.07
CA ASN A 58 -3.37 -20.88 0.76
C ASN A 58 -4.50 -19.83 0.77
N ARG A 59 -4.27 -18.64 0.18
CA ARG A 59 -5.23 -17.53 0.09
C ARG A 59 -5.61 -16.88 1.43
N GLU A 60 -4.94 -17.24 2.52
CA GLU A 60 -5.11 -16.60 3.82
C GLU A 60 -4.76 -15.11 3.75
N GLN A 61 -5.47 -14.31 4.56
CA GLN A 61 -5.25 -12.88 4.63
C GLN A 61 -4.99 -12.44 6.07
N THR A 62 -4.15 -11.42 6.22
CA THR A 62 -3.94 -10.77 7.51
C THR A 62 -3.64 -9.30 7.35
N THR A 63 -4.02 -8.51 8.35
CA THR A 63 -3.74 -7.08 8.39
C THR A 63 -2.63 -6.79 9.38
N VAL A 64 -1.67 -5.97 8.97
CA VAL A 64 -0.53 -5.54 9.79
C VAL A 64 -0.26 -4.06 9.58
N GLY A 65 0.40 -3.41 10.53
CA GLY A 65 0.86 -2.03 10.35
C GLY A 65 1.99 -1.93 9.32
N ASN A 66 2.06 -0.82 8.59
CA ASN A 66 3.12 -0.53 7.61
C ASN A 66 4.54 -0.68 8.21
N CYS A 67 4.72 -0.33 9.49
CA CYS A 67 5.98 -0.49 10.19
C CYS A 67 6.44 -1.96 10.28
N CYS A 68 5.50 -2.92 10.36
CA CYS A 68 5.80 -4.35 10.41
C CYS A 68 6.12 -4.88 9.01
N VAL A 69 5.39 -4.45 7.99
CA VAL A 69 5.70 -4.81 6.60
C VAL A 69 7.13 -4.42 6.24
N LYS A 70 7.53 -3.20 6.59
CA LYS A 70 8.88 -2.68 6.33
C LYS A 70 9.98 -3.47 7.05
N LYS A 71 9.75 -3.87 8.30
CA LYS A 71 10.76 -4.55 9.13
C LYS A 71 10.87 -6.05 8.85
N PHE A 72 9.77 -6.70 8.48
CA PHE A 72 9.69 -8.16 8.50
C PHE A 72 9.49 -8.78 7.12
N ILE A 73 8.82 -8.11 6.20
CA ILE A 73 8.44 -8.70 4.89
C ILE A 73 9.08 -7.94 3.71
N GLY A 74 9.54 -6.71 3.92
CA GLY A 74 10.28 -5.94 2.90
C GLY A 74 9.42 -5.54 1.69
N LEU A 75 8.09 -5.56 1.82
CA LEU A 75 7.17 -5.20 0.74
C LEU A 75 7.13 -3.67 0.55
N PRO A 76 6.82 -3.17 -0.67
CA PRO A 76 6.96 -1.75 -1.02
C PRO A 76 5.85 -0.83 -0.48
N SER A 77 5.14 -1.19 0.60
CA SER A 77 4.01 -0.41 1.15
C SER A 77 4.40 1.02 1.54
N ASP A 78 5.61 1.21 2.09
CA ASP A 78 6.12 2.51 2.53
C ASP A 78 6.15 3.54 1.38
N LYS A 79 6.50 3.11 0.16
CA LYS A 79 6.49 3.98 -1.01
C LYS A 79 5.08 4.47 -1.34
N ILE A 80 4.07 3.61 -1.20
CA ILE A 80 2.67 3.98 -1.46
C ILE A 80 2.23 5.05 -0.45
N PHE A 81 2.44 4.81 0.85
CA PHE A 81 2.08 5.79 1.89
C PHE A 81 2.83 7.12 1.74
N GLN A 82 4.11 7.09 1.37
CA GLN A 82 4.87 8.32 1.11
C GLN A 82 4.30 9.13 -0.05
N ALA A 83 3.90 8.47 -1.15
CA ALA A 83 3.25 9.15 -2.27
C ALA A 83 1.91 9.76 -1.87
N VAL A 84 1.08 9.00 -1.14
CA VAL A 84 -0.23 9.44 -0.63
C VAL A 84 -0.08 10.65 0.30
N LYS A 85 0.85 10.60 1.27
CA LYS A 85 1.14 11.73 2.16
C LYS A 85 1.62 12.97 1.40
N ARG A 86 2.42 12.77 0.35
CA ARG A 86 2.92 13.88 -0.50
C ARG A 86 1.77 14.57 -1.23
N ILE A 87 0.88 13.82 -1.89
CA ILE A 87 -0.25 14.41 -2.61
C ILE A 87 -1.32 14.98 -1.68
N ARG A 88 -1.42 14.47 -0.44
CA ARG A 88 -2.30 15.06 0.59
C ARG A 88 -1.87 16.47 0.98
N LYS A 89 -0.55 16.71 1.08
CA LYS A 89 0.00 18.04 1.39
C LYS A 89 -0.10 18.98 0.20
N ASP A 90 0.15 18.47 -1.00
CA ASP A 90 0.11 19.24 -2.24
C ASP A 90 -0.40 18.33 -3.37
N GLN A 91 -1.66 18.52 -3.74
CA GLN A 91 -2.35 17.70 -4.75
C GLN A 91 -1.72 17.84 -6.14
N SER A 92 -0.91 18.86 -6.38
CA SER A 92 -0.18 19.03 -7.64
C SER A 92 1.02 18.10 -7.75
N LYS A 93 1.45 17.43 -6.67
CA LYS A 93 2.54 16.45 -6.73
C LYS A 93 2.10 15.19 -7.45
N SER A 94 3.06 14.49 -8.04
CA SER A 94 2.81 13.20 -8.70
C SER A 94 2.79 12.07 -7.67
N LEU A 95 2.06 11.00 -7.95
CA LEU A 95 2.23 9.68 -7.34
C LEU A 95 3.54 9.03 -7.85
N ASN A 96 4.04 8.03 -7.13
CA ASN A 96 5.11 7.15 -7.65
C ASN A 96 4.51 5.94 -8.36
N ALA A 97 5.35 5.16 -9.01
CA ALA A 97 4.92 3.98 -9.76
C ALA A 97 4.16 2.98 -8.88
N GLU A 98 4.65 2.72 -7.66
CA GLU A 98 4.03 1.78 -6.73
C GLU A 98 2.60 2.18 -6.34
N ALA A 99 2.36 3.48 -6.10
CA ALA A 99 1.02 3.97 -5.77
C ALA A 99 0.06 3.96 -6.98
N ILE A 100 0.57 4.17 -8.19
CA ILE A 100 -0.23 4.10 -9.42
C ILE A 100 -0.63 2.67 -9.73
N GLU A 101 0.33 1.73 -9.66
CA GLU A 101 0.07 0.30 -9.82
C GLU A 101 -0.94 -0.17 -8.77
N HIS A 102 -0.76 0.24 -7.51
CA HIS A 102 -1.71 -0.06 -6.45
C HIS A 102 -3.13 0.43 -6.76
N ALA A 103 -3.26 1.71 -7.13
CA ALA A 103 -4.56 2.28 -7.46
C ALA A 103 -5.24 1.55 -8.63
N PHE A 104 -4.47 1.06 -9.60
CA PHE A 104 -4.98 0.29 -10.72
C PHE A 104 -5.40 -1.13 -10.30
N ASP A 105 -4.56 -1.84 -9.55
CA ASP A 105 -4.86 -3.21 -9.06
C ASP A 105 -6.10 -3.24 -8.15
N ARG A 106 -6.39 -2.12 -7.47
CA ARG A 106 -7.61 -1.94 -6.66
C ARG A 106 -8.81 -1.41 -7.44
N CYS A 107 -8.69 -1.26 -8.76
CA CYS A 107 -9.70 -0.69 -9.65
C CYS A 107 -10.16 0.73 -9.26
N TRP A 108 -9.29 1.52 -8.62
CA TRP A 108 -9.58 2.92 -8.30
C TRP A 108 -9.43 3.81 -9.51
N ILE A 109 -8.53 3.44 -10.42
CA ILE A 109 -8.28 4.15 -11.68
C ILE A 109 -8.39 3.17 -12.84
N SER A 110 -8.77 3.69 -14.00
CA SER A 110 -8.83 2.92 -15.25
C SER A 110 -7.44 2.68 -15.86
N GLU A 111 -7.35 1.74 -16.81
CA GLU A 111 -6.13 1.50 -17.58
C GLU A 111 -5.67 2.76 -18.33
N TRP A 112 -6.62 3.53 -18.86
CA TRP A 112 -6.32 4.80 -19.51
C TRP A 112 -5.72 5.81 -18.52
N GLU A 113 -6.26 5.93 -17.32
CA GLU A 113 -5.74 6.83 -16.28
C GLU A 113 -4.35 6.41 -15.79
N LYS A 114 -4.12 5.10 -15.62
CA LYS A 114 -2.80 4.54 -15.34
C LYS A 114 -1.79 4.96 -16.40
N LYS A 115 -2.12 4.70 -17.68
CA LYS A 115 -1.24 5.04 -18.82
C LYS A 115 -1.00 6.55 -18.90
N PHE A 116 -2.06 7.35 -18.78
CA PHE A 116 -1.98 8.80 -18.73
C PHE A 116 -1.02 9.28 -17.64
N TYR A 117 -1.11 8.71 -16.43
CA TYR A 117 -0.26 9.11 -15.31
C TYR A 117 1.23 8.82 -15.59
N PHE A 118 1.54 7.64 -16.14
CA PHE A 118 2.91 7.30 -16.53
C PHE A 118 3.42 8.20 -17.66
N ASP A 119 2.59 8.55 -18.63
CA ASP A 119 2.96 9.44 -19.74
C ASP A 119 3.31 10.85 -19.27
N ILE A 120 2.60 11.38 -18.27
CA ILE A 120 2.87 12.71 -17.71
C ILE A 120 4.00 12.71 -16.68
N MET A 121 4.34 11.56 -16.09
CA MET A 121 5.31 11.48 -14.99
C MET A 121 6.71 12.00 -15.37
N ARG A 122 7.10 11.83 -16.64
CA ARG A 122 8.41 12.26 -17.17
C ARG A 122 8.38 13.66 -17.80
N LYS A 123 7.21 14.31 -17.85
CA LYS A 123 7.09 15.64 -18.48
C LYS A 123 7.55 16.74 -17.54
N GLN A 124 8.36 17.65 -18.07
CA GLN A 124 8.80 18.84 -17.33
C GLN A 124 7.69 19.87 -17.12
N LYS A 125 6.77 20.01 -18.10
CA LYS A 125 5.64 20.94 -18.05
C LYS A 125 4.36 20.21 -18.45
N LEU A 126 3.30 20.44 -17.68
CA LEU A 126 1.96 19.93 -17.96
C LEU A 126 1.08 21.05 -18.52
N SER A 127 0.25 20.72 -19.49
CA SER A 127 -0.82 21.63 -19.89
C SER A 127 -1.85 21.78 -18.76
N PRO A 128 -2.64 22.87 -18.73
CA PRO A 128 -3.68 23.05 -17.71
C PRO A 128 -4.65 21.86 -17.63
N LYS A 129 -5.03 21.28 -18.78
CA LYS A 129 -5.89 20.09 -18.85
C LYS A 129 -5.22 18.84 -18.25
N GLN A 130 -3.93 18.64 -18.51
CA GLN A 130 -3.16 17.52 -17.93
C GLN A 130 -3.02 17.67 -16.42
N ALA A 131 -2.72 18.88 -15.94
CA ALA A 131 -2.63 19.15 -14.51
C ALA A 131 -3.98 18.91 -13.81
N ALA A 132 -5.09 19.38 -14.40
CA ALA A 132 -6.43 19.15 -13.87
C ALA A 132 -6.75 17.65 -13.77
N LYS A 133 -6.53 16.87 -14.85
CA LYS A 133 -6.81 15.43 -14.83
C LYS A 133 -5.92 14.67 -13.84
N LYS A 134 -4.65 15.06 -13.70
CA LYS A 134 -3.77 14.48 -12.66
C LYS A 134 -4.31 14.73 -11.25
N ASN A 135 -4.75 15.96 -10.97
CA ASN A 135 -5.30 16.32 -9.67
C ASN A 135 -6.59 15.54 -9.37
N GLU A 136 -7.45 15.35 -10.37
CA GLU A 136 -8.64 14.51 -10.27
C GLU A 136 -8.30 13.07 -9.87
N ILE A 137 -7.31 12.45 -10.53
CA ILE A 137 -6.83 11.10 -10.19
C ILE A 137 -6.25 11.07 -8.76
N ASN A 138 -5.46 12.09 -8.38
CA ASN A 138 -4.90 12.18 -7.04
C ASN A 138 -5.99 12.24 -5.95
N LEU A 139 -7.04 13.03 -6.18
CA LEU A 139 -8.18 13.13 -5.27
C LEU A 139 -8.93 11.79 -5.15
N LEU A 140 -9.12 11.09 -6.27
CA LEU A 140 -9.75 9.77 -6.27
C LEU A 140 -8.94 8.76 -5.44
N VAL A 141 -7.63 8.71 -5.63
CA VAL A 141 -6.74 7.86 -4.83
C VAL A 141 -6.80 8.23 -3.34
N LEU A 142 -6.74 9.53 -3.01
CA LEU A 142 -6.84 9.99 -1.61
C LEU A 142 -8.15 9.58 -0.95
N ALA A 143 -9.27 9.68 -1.67
CA ALA A 143 -10.59 9.31 -1.14
C ALA A 143 -10.70 7.80 -0.89
N ARG A 144 -10.08 6.97 -1.73
CA ARG A 144 -10.12 5.50 -1.62
C ARG A 144 -9.13 4.92 -0.59
N MET A 145 -8.14 5.71 -0.16
CA MET A 145 -7.13 5.28 0.81
C MET A 145 -7.65 5.22 2.26
N ARG A 146 -8.80 5.81 2.58
CA ARG A 146 -9.35 5.82 3.96
C ARG A 146 -10.42 4.75 4.14
N ARG A 147 -10.42 4.10 5.31
CA ARG A 147 -11.41 3.09 5.72
C ARG A 147 -11.73 3.16 7.20
#